data_AF-A0A165EDB0-F1
#
_entry.id   AF-A0A165EDB0-F1
#
_cell.length_a   1.000
_cell.length_b   1.000
_cell.length_c   1.000
_cell.angle_alpha   90.00
_cell.angle_beta   90.00
_cell.angle_gamma   90.00
#
_symmetry.space_group_name_H-M   'P 1'
#
loop_
_entity.id
_entity.type
_entity.pdbx_description
1 polymer ?
#
loop_
_entity_poly.entity_id
_entity_poly.type
_entity_poly.pdbx_seq_one_letter_code
_entity_poly.pdbx_strand_id
1 'polypeptide(L)'
;MVLRSTSLRSHFKLTQSPLLRAYTGRTNTNRRYAVVGTTTFVGEPPSPPTPPSSGASTATPSADLPAGFDAHVLSELRQRASAGSLVSLPRLIEQYVDRSGHVLKSSLPYESRPGEDRRVTFDVADTEGTDVQDSVAMIVHAVQQGEEHKVTYCSGFALAAPGMPDGQSVFVTCAHTLEQIRHSPLLHAPSSSPTLAYSGSFVITGPSSSPTFTPVSSILSSVQRSDMLLLSTDSATAPLRTLPVSLYPAHAGTPVRAHFVRDTLPAQDEEGWRPWIGGTWSKWVRGSIVGYRDLAGREAKPGTYDALSHLLFDPPPLPGSSGGPIIDEESGAVIGVMLGTQMQNRLEGVRGWGVPSEIIFEMFSLPGLKLKNSS
;
A
#
# COMPACT_ATOMS: atom_id res chain seq x y z
N MET A 1 -73.38 0.93 14.20
CA MET A 1 -73.70 0.84 12.76
C MET A 1 -72.95 -0.37 12.22
N VAL A 2 -73.67 -1.47 12.01
CA VAL A 2 -73.16 -2.81 11.67
C VAL A 2 -73.42 -3.03 10.20
N LEU A 3 -72.42 -3.47 9.43
CA LEU A 3 -72.63 -4.11 8.13
C LEU A 3 -71.77 -5.38 8.02
N ARG A 4 -72.49 -6.48 7.74
CA ARG A 4 -72.03 -7.82 7.40
C ARG A 4 -71.80 -7.95 5.88
N SER A 5 -71.27 -9.12 5.49
CA SER A 5 -71.46 -9.82 4.19
C SER A 5 -70.35 -9.53 3.17
N THR A 6 -69.75 -10.48 2.43
CA THR A 6 -70.00 -11.92 2.20
C THR A 6 -68.77 -12.56 1.54
N SER A 7 -68.58 -13.85 1.76
CA SER A 7 -67.61 -14.75 1.11
C SER A 7 -68.14 -15.24 -0.24
N LEU A 8 -67.25 -15.47 -1.22
CA LEU A 8 -67.43 -16.49 -2.27
C LEU A 8 -66.07 -17.10 -2.67
N ARG A 9 -65.96 -18.42 -2.43
CA ARG A 9 -64.92 -19.32 -2.93
C ARG A 9 -65.25 -19.72 -4.37
N SER A 10 -64.23 -19.94 -5.21
CA SER A 10 -64.33 -20.94 -6.28
C SER A 10 -63.11 -21.87 -6.25
N HIS A 11 -63.41 -23.16 -6.37
CA HIS A 11 -62.49 -24.28 -6.43
C HIS A 11 -62.10 -24.54 -7.89
N PHE A 12 -60.84 -24.88 -8.15
CA PHE A 12 -60.50 -25.89 -9.16
C PHE A 12 -59.30 -26.72 -8.66
N LYS A 13 -59.52 -28.04 -8.60
CA LYS A 13 -58.53 -29.10 -8.37
C LYS A 13 -58.48 -29.96 -9.64
N LEU A 14 -57.30 -30.32 -10.12
CA LEU A 14 -56.97 -31.56 -10.87
C LEU A 14 -55.44 -31.70 -10.86
N THR A 15 -54.84 -32.51 -9.98
CA THR A 15 -54.49 -33.97 -10.08
C THR A 15 -53.22 -34.31 -10.87
N GLN A 16 -52.23 -34.83 -10.12
CA GLN A 16 -51.35 -35.99 -10.35
C GLN A 16 -50.36 -36.04 -11.56
N SER A 17 -49.06 -35.81 -11.25
CA SER A 17 -47.87 -36.72 -11.32
C SER A 17 -47.73 -37.80 -12.43
N PRO A 18 -46.55 -38.44 -12.60
CA PRO A 18 -45.13 -37.99 -12.69
C PRO A 18 -44.42 -38.62 -13.92
N LEU A 19 -43.31 -38.05 -14.43
CA LEU A 19 -42.33 -38.83 -15.21
C LEU A 19 -40.89 -38.36 -14.98
N LEU A 20 -40.08 -39.34 -14.58
CA LEU A 20 -38.63 -39.32 -14.46
C LEU A 20 -37.95 -39.02 -15.81
N ARG A 21 -36.96 -38.12 -15.80
CA ARG A 21 -35.75 -38.31 -16.61
C ARG A 21 -34.56 -37.63 -15.98
N ALA A 22 -33.56 -38.44 -15.63
CA ALA A 22 -32.26 -38.00 -15.15
C ALA A 22 -31.53 -37.19 -16.24
N TYR A 23 -30.93 -36.07 -15.85
CA TYR A 23 -29.77 -35.50 -16.53
C TYR A 23 -28.80 -34.92 -15.50
N THR A 24 -27.56 -35.35 -15.67
CA THR A 24 -26.36 -35.07 -14.90
C THR A 24 -25.83 -33.66 -15.13
N GLY A 25 -25.36 -33.02 -14.06
CA GLY A 25 -24.14 -32.20 -14.03
C GLY A 25 -24.19 -30.80 -14.65
N ARG A 26 -24.22 -29.76 -13.80
CA ARG A 26 -23.14 -28.76 -13.62
C ARG A 26 -23.64 -27.61 -12.74
N THR A 27 -23.02 -27.47 -11.58
CA THR A 27 -23.05 -26.25 -10.77
C THR A 27 -22.31 -25.14 -11.52
N ASN A 28 -23.02 -24.08 -11.90
CA ASN A 28 -22.41 -22.90 -12.51
C ASN A 28 -22.95 -21.66 -11.80
N THR A 29 -22.33 -21.31 -10.66
CA THR A 29 -22.50 -20.00 -10.02
C THR A 29 -21.20 -19.22 -10.19
N ASN A 30 -20.94 -18.79 -11.42
CA ASN A 30 -19.98 -17.73 -11.68
C ASN A 30 -20.57 -16.40 -11.17
N ARG A 31 -20.23 -16.02 -9.94
CA ARG A 31 -20.33 -14.64 -9.49
C ARG A 31 -19.29 -13.83 -10.26
N ARG A 32 -19.76 -12.90 -11.08
CA ARG A 32 -18.95 -11.92 -11.80
C ARG A 32 -18.34 -10.97 -10.77
N TYR A 33 -17.02 -11.02 -10.60
CA TYR A 33 -16.26 -10.00 -9.88
C TYR A 33 -16.14 -8.74 -10.76
N ALA A 34 -16.07 -7.57 -10.13
CA ALA A 34 -15.75 -6.32 -10.81
C ALA A 34 -14.32 -6.43 -11.40
N VAL A 35 -14.22 -6.28 -12.71
CA VAL A 35 -12.96 -6.29 -13.44
C VAL A 35 -12.35 -4.89 -13.32
N VAL A 36 -11.07 -4.80 -12.95
CA VAL A 36 -10.29 -3.56 -12.99
C VAL A 36 -10.32 -3.01 -14.41
N GLY A 37 -10.83 -1.79 -14.58
CA GLY A 37 -10.89 -1.12 -15.88
C GLY A 37 -9.50 -0.86 -16.46
N THR A 38 -9.42 -0.87 -17.79
CA THR A 38 -8.22 -0.83 -18.64
C THR A 38 -7.47 0.53 -18.68
N THR A 39 -7.42 1.29 -17.60
CA THR A 39 -6.71 2.60 -17.57
C THR A 39 -5.72 2.76 -16.42
N THR A 40 -5.51 1.73 -15.62
CA THR A 40 -4.38 1.68 -14.68
C THR A 40 -3.20 1.02 -15.39
N PHE A 41 -2.18 1.79 -15.75
CA PHE A 41 -0.95 1.22 -16.28
C PHE A 41 -0.13 0.65 -15.12
N VAL A 42 -0.37 -0.63 -14.81
CA VAL A 42 0.68 -1.47 -14.22
C VAL A 42 1.53 -1.87 -15.43
N GLY A 43 2.79 -1.45 -15.48
CA GLY A 43 3.65 -1.69 -16.64
C GLY A 43 3.62 -3.16 -17.08
N GLU A 44 3.44 -3.41 -18.38
CA GLU A 44 3.58 -4.75 -18.93
C GLU A 44 5.03 -5.22 -18.77
N PRO A 45 5.27 -6.46 -18.30
CA PRO A 45 6.59 -7.06 -18.37
C PRO A 45 7.00 -7.26 -19.84
N PRO A 46 8.28 -7.04 -20.19
CA PRO A 46 8.74 -7.17 -21.57
C PRO A 46 8.53 -8.59 -22.08
N SER A 47 8.15 -8.71 -23.36
CA SER A 47 8.14 -9.99 -24.07
C SER A 47 9.53 -10.65 -23.99
N PRO A 48 9.61 -11.99 -23.82
CA PRO A 48 10.89 -12.69 -23.75
C PRO A 48 11.70 -12.41 -25.03
N PRO A 49 13.02 -12.17 -24.91
CA PRO A 49 13.85 -11.82 -26.05
C PRO A 49 13.86 -12.94 -27.09
N THR A 50 13.44 -12.61 -28.31
CA THR A 50 13.74 -13.39 -29.50
C THR A 50 15.27 -13.40 -29.68
N PRO A 51 15.91 -14.54 -29.98
CA PRO A 51 17.37 -14.61 -30.15
C PRO A 51 17.87 -13.61 -31.21
N PRO A 52 19.09 -13.06 -31.04
CA PRO A 52 19.49 -11.83 -31.69
C PRO A 52 19.66 -11.97 -33.20
N SER A 53 18.87 -11.21 -33.96
CA SER A 53 19.28 -10.73 -35.27
C SER A 53 19.89 -9.34 -35.10
N SER A 54 21.16 -9.23 -35.47
CA SER A 54 22.00 -8.02 -35.52
C SER A 54 21.26 -6.79 -36.06
N GLY A 55 21.19 -5.72 -35.26
CA GLY A 55 20.73 -4.40 -35.70
C GLY A 55 20.35 -3.48 -34.54
N ALA A 56 21.02 -2.35 -34.42
CA ALA A 56 20.94 -1.41 -33.29
C ALA A 56 19.56 -0.73 -33.10
N SER A 57 19.06 -0.70 -31.85
CA SER A 57 18.69 0.53 -31.11
C SER A 57 17.89 0.22 -29.84
N THR A 58 18.43 0.72 -28.72
CA THR A 58 17.80 1.25 -27.49
C THR A 58 16.46 0.67 -27.01
N ALA A 59 16.53 -0.20 -26.00
CA ALA A 59 15.42 -0.55 -25.11
C ALA A 59 15.68 -0.02 -23.70
N THR A 60 14.64 0.55 -23.07
CA THR A 60 14.59 1.07 -21.71
C THR A 60 14.43 -0.08 -20.70
N PRO A 61 15.21 -0.16 -19.61
CA PRO A 61 15.09 -1.21 -18.61
C PRO A 61 14.02 -0.91 -17.55
N SER A 62 13.33 -1.95 -17.08
CA SER A 62 12.68 -1.95 -15.75
C SER A 62 13.74 -1.70 -14.67
N ALA A 63 13.42 -0.82 -13.74
CA ALA A 63 14.25 -0.36 -12.63
C ALA A 63 14.45 -1.46 -11.57
N ASP A 64 15.30 -2.44 -11.86
CA ASP A 64 15.87 -3.33 -10.85
C ASP A 64 16.87 -2.52 -9.99
N LEU A 65 16.75 -2.59 -8.66
CA LEU A 65 17.78 -2.03 -7.78
C LEU A 65 19.16 -2.63 -8.09
N PRO A 66 20.27 -1.98 -7.70
CA PRO A 66 21.57 -2.60 -7.84
C PRO A 66 21.55 -3.98 -7.20
N ALA A 67 21.98 -5.02 -7.91
CA ALA A 67 22.00 -6.42 -7.43
C ALA A 67 22.64 -6.61 -6.04
N GLY A 68 23.43 -5.64 -5.58
CA GLY A 68 23.97 -5.59 -4.21
C GLY A 68 22.94 -5.36 -3.10
N PHE A 69 21.85 -4.62 -3.35
CA PHE A 69 20.81 -4.43 -2.33
C PHE A 69 20.01 -5.70 -2.09
N ASP A 70 19.56 -6.37 -3.16
CA ASP A 70 18.85 -7.64 -3.05
C ASP A 70 19.73 -8.68 -2.33
N ALA A 71 21.03 -8.74 -2.64
CA ALA A 71 21.96 -9.59 -1.92
C ALA A 71 21.99 -9.31 -0.41
N HIS A 72 21.91 -8.04 0.01
CA HIS A 72 21.84 -7.65 1.42
C HIS A 72 20.52 -8.09 2.05
N VAL A 73 19.38 -7.79 1.42
CA VAL A 73 18.04 -8.23 1.86
C VAL A 73 18.00 -9.75 2.04
N LEU A 74 18.55 -10.50 1.09
CA LEU A 74 18.58 -11.96 1.13
C LEU A 74 19.53 -12.49 2.21
N SER A 75 20.65 -11.82 2.45
CA SER A 75 21.55 -12.15 3.56
C SER A 75 20.85 -12.00 4.92
N GLU A 76 20.19 -10.86 5.14
CA GLU A 76 19.40 -10.61 6.34
C GLU A 76 18.24 -11.61 6.48
N LEU A 77 17.57 -11.94 5.38
CA LEU A 77 16.51 -12.94 5.35
C LEU A 77 16.99 -14.30 5.86
N ARG A 78 18.14 -14.79 5.38
CA ARG A 78 18.72 -16.07 5.82
C ARG A 78 19.16 -16.00 7.29
N GLN A 79 19.79 -14.91 7.69
CA GLN A 79 20.27 -14.72 9.06
C GLN A 79 19.12 -14.74 10.07
N ARG A 80 18.05 -13.99 9.80
CA ARG A 80 16.87 -13.88 10.68
C ARG A 80 16.02 -15.15 10.67
N ALA A 81 15.90 -15.82 9.53
CA ALA A 81 15.23 -17.11 9.46
C ALA A 81 15.97 -18.17 10.29
N SER A 82 17.31 -18.19 10.24
CA SER A 82 18.13 -19.10 11.05
C SER A 82 18.02 -18.83 12.56
N ALA A 83 17.79 -17.58 12.95
CA ALA A 83 17.55 -17.18 14.33
C ALA A 83 16.11 -17.42 14.81
N GLY A 84 15.19 -17.85 13.93
CA GLY A 84 13.77 -18.04 14.27
C GLY A 84 13.02 -16.74 14.57
N SER A 85 13.55 -15.58 14.18
CA SER A 85 13.02 -14.25 14.52
C SER A 85 12.17 -13.64 13.39
N LEU A 86 11.71 -14.45 12.44
CA LEU A 86 11.05 -13.99 11.22
C LEU A 86 9.65 -14.59 11.10
N VAL A 87 8.67 -13.76 10.77
CA VAL A 87 7.34 -14.22 10.36
C VAL A 87 7.35 -14.45 8.86
N SER A 88 6.96 -15.66 8.44
CA SER A 88 6.99 -16.05 7.02
C SER A 88 5.98 -15.27 6.18
N LEU A 89 6.28 -15.08 4.89
CA LEU A 89 5.34 -14.42 3.97
C LEU A 89 3.98 -15.11 3.89
N PRO A 90 3.86 -16.45 3.82
CA PRO A 90 2.55 -17.11 3.84
C PRO A 90 1.70 -16.70 5.04
N ARG A 91 2.30 -16.62 6.24
CA ARG A 91 1.58 -16.20 7.45
C ARG A 91 1.21 -14.72 7.43
N LEU A 92 2.07 -13.85 6.91
CA LEU A 92 1.73 -12.44 6.71
C LEU A 92 0.59 -12.31 5.68
N ILE A 93 0.64 -13.05 4.58
CA ILE A 93 -0.40 -13.05 3.54
C ILE A 93 -1.75 -13.54 4.09
N GLU A 94 -1.76 -14.57 4.93
CA GLU A 94 -2.98 -14.99 5.65
C GLU A 94 -3.56 -13.84 6.48
N GLN A 95 -2.72 -13.15 7.27
CA GLN A 95 -3.15 -11.97 8.04
C GLN A 95 -3.67 -10.84 7.14
N TYR A 96 -3.03 -10.58 6.00
CA TYR A 96 -3.46 -9.58 5.04
C TYR A 96 -4.87 -9.85 4.49
N VAL A 97 -5.19 -11.11 4.21
CA VAL A 97 -6.52 -11.51 3.73
C VAL A 97 -7.53 -11.50 4.86
N ASP A 98 -7.21 -12.12 5.99
CA ASP A 98 -8.12 -12.30 7.12
C ASP A 98 -8.46 -10.99 7.84
N ARG A 99 -7.55 -10.00 7.78
CA ARG A 99 -7.70 -8.69 8.42
C ARG A 99 -8.07 -7.59 7.42
N SER A 100 -8.60 -7.95 6.26
CA SER A 100 -9.19 -7.00 5.31
C SER A 100 -10.39 -6.30 5.94
N GLY A 101 -10.33 -4.97 6.00
CA GLY A 101 -11.32 -4.14 6.69
C GLY A 101 -11.30 -4.26 8.22
N HIS A 102 -10.25 -4.85 8.81
CA HIS A 102 -10.14 -4.94 10.26
C HIS A 102 -9.90 -3.56 10.88
N VAL A 103 -10.71 -3.21 11.88
CA VAL A 103 -10.59 -1.94 12.60
C VAL A 103 -9.86 -2.18 13.92
N LEU A 104 -8.71 -1.53 14.10
CA LEU A 104 -7.97 -1.55 15.35
C LEU A 104 -8.80 -0.91 16.46
N LYS A 105 -8.71 -1.46 17.68
CA LYS A 105 -9.44 -0.94 18.85
C LYS A 105 -8.94 0.44 19.31
N SER A 106 -7.71 0.80 18.95
CA SER A 106 -7.15 2.11 19.24
C SER A 106 -7.67 3.17 18.28
N SER A 107 -7.67 4.41 18.75
CA SER A 107 -7.97 5.58 17.93
C SER A 107 -6.68 6.27 17.55
N LEU A 108 -6.48 6.48 16.24
CA LEU A 108 -5.36 7.27 15.75
C LEU A 108 -5.58 8.76 16.10
N PRO A 109 -4.59 9.45 16.67
CA PRO A 109 -4.64 10.90 16.85
C PRO A 109 -4.82 11.58 15.52
N TYR A 110 -5.75 12.52 15.50
CA TYR A 110 -6.00 13.36 14.35
C TYR A 110 -5.24 14.69 14.52
N GLU A 111 -4.36 15.00 13.56
CA GLU A 111 -3.39 16.09 13.65
C GLU A 111 -3.34 16.92 12.34
N SER A 112 -4.40 17.63 11.91
CA SER A 112 -4.27 18.54 10.74
C SER A 112 -3.44 19.79 11.01
N ARG A 113 -3.23 20.15 12.27
CA ARG A 113 -2.41 21.30 12.66
C ARG A 113 -1.47 20.86 13.78
N PRO A 114 -0.48 20.00 13.46
CA PRO A 114 0.45 19.51 14.46
C PRO A 114 1.19 20.68 15.12
N GLY A 115 1.54 20.49 16.38
CA GLY A 115 2.44 21.39 17.12
C GLY A 115 3.82 21.47 16.44
N GLU A 116 4.61 22.47 16.79
CA GLU A 116 5.91 22.72 16.15
C GLU A 116 6.87 21.53 16.23
N ASP A 117 6.80 20.75 17.32
CA ASP A 117 7.58 19.54 17.56
C ASP A 117 7.20 18.37 16.63
N ARG A 118 5.91 18.28 16.26
CA ARG A 118 5.39 17.22 15.39
C ARG A 118 5.29 17.62 13.92
N ARG A 119 5.25 18.91 13.63
CA ARG A 119 5.16 19.45 12.27
C ARG A 119 6.36 18.99 11.45
N VAL A 120 6.09 18.55 10.23
CA VAL A 120 7.14 18.32 9.23
C VAL A 120 7.48 19.65 8.58
N THR A 121 8.75 20.04 8.64
CA THR A 121 9.27 21.31 8.08
C THR A 121 10.25 21.04 6.96
N PHE A 122 10.16 21.80 5.86
CA PHE A 122 10.99 21.59 4.66
C PHE A 122 11.98 22.72 4.38
N ASP A 123 11.99 23.79 5.18
CA ASP A 123 12.70 25.05 4.92
C ASP A 123 14.12 25.12 5.51
N VAL A 124 14.59 24.08 6.21
CA VAL A 124 15.95 24.07 6.78
C VAL A 124 16.90 23.50 5.74
N ALA A 125 17.61 24.40 5.06
CA ALA A 125 18.73 24.06 4.19
C ALA A 125 19.81 23.35 5.00
N ASP A 126 19.79 22.01 5.04
CA ASP A 126 20.93 21.08 5.21
C ASP A 126 22.09 21.47 6.13
N THR A 127 21.81 22.28 7.12
CA THR A 127 22.77 22.72 8.12
C THR A 127 22.51 21.80 9.31
N GLU A 128 23.21 20.67 9.25
CA GLU A 128 23.27 19.62 10.26
C GLU A 128 22.08 18.64 10.29
N GLY A 129 21.89 17.89 9.20
CA GLY A 129 21.65 16.43 9.25
C GLY A 129 20.38 15.87 9.94
N THR A 130 19.45 16.67 10.43
CA THR A 130 18.28 16.15 11.18
C THR A 130 16.99 16.03 10.35
N ASP A 131 16.53 14.78 10.22
CA ASP A 131 15.24 14.24 10.72
C ASP A 131 13.98 14.16 9.85
N VAL A 132 13.89 14.75 8.65
CA VAL A 132 12.66 14.56 7.84
C VAL A 132 12.71 13.26 7.01
N GLN A 133 13.88 12.88 6.50
CA GLN A 133 14.07 11.58 5.84
C GLN A 133 13.92 10.41 6.83
N ASP A 134 14.26 10.64 8.11
CA ASP A 134 14.10 9.70 9.23
C ASP A 134 12.64 9.53 9.68
N SER A 135 11.68 9.89 8.84
CA SER A 135 10.26 9.63 9.02
C SER A 135 9.68 8.67 7.97
N VAL A 136 10.44 8.37 6.91
CA VAL A 136 10.05 7.45 5.83
C VAL A 136 10.94 6.22 5.85
N ALA A 137 10.33 5.04 5.87
CA ALA A 137 10.98 3.75 5.80
C ALA A 137 10.87 3.13 4.41
N MET A 138 11.78 2.21 4.11
CA MET A 138 11.60 1.27 3.00
C MET A 138 10.95 -0.01 3.54
N ILE A 139 9.84 -0.42 2.94
CA ILE A 139 9.18 -1.69 3.24
C ILE A 139 9.58 -2.69 2.17
N VAL A 140 10.08 -3.84 2.59
CA VAL A 140 10.57 -4.89 1.70
C VAL A 140 9.86 -6.20 1.99
N HIS A 141 9.45 -6.90 0.92
CA HIS A 141 8.99 -8.27 0.99
C HIS A 141 9.95 -9.13 0.16
N ALA A 142 10.40 -10.26 0.71
CA ALA A 142 11.38 -11.11 0.05
C ALA A 142 11.06 -12.60 0.21
N VAL A 143 11.31 -13.36 -0.86
CA VAL A 143 11.29 -14.82 -0.89
C VAL A 143 12.50 -15.34 -1.65
N GLN A 144 13.13 -16.40 -1.14
CA GLN A 144 14.23 -17.11 -1.79
C GLN A 144 14.03 -18.62 -1.69
N GLN A 145 14.23 -19.31 -2.82
CA GLN A 145 14.23 -20.76 -2.93
C GLN A 145 15.46 -21.20 -3.77
N GLY A 146 16.51 -21.69 -3.10
CA GLY A 146 17.78 -21.94 -3.77
C GLY A 146 18.38 -20.64 -4.32
N GLU A 147 18.71 -20.62 -5.62
CA GLU A 147 19.25 -19.45 -6.31
C GLU A 147 18.15 -18.46 -6.75
N GLU A 148 16.91 -18.94 -6.90
CA GLU A 148 15.80 -18.09 -7.31
C GLU A 148 15.29 -17.25 -6.14
N HIS A 149 15.02 -15.98 -6.41
CA HIS A 149 14.50 -15.05 -5.41
C HIS A 149 13.59 -14.00 -6.06
N LYS A 150 12.80 -13.36 -5.20
CA LYS A 150 12.04 -12.17 -5.55
C LYS A 150 12.07 -11.21 -4.37
N VAL A 151 12.41 -9.96 -4.66
CA VAL A 151 12.35 -8.84 -3.72
C VAL A 151 11.38 -7.81 -4.30
N THR A 152 10.43 -7.36 -3.50
CA THR A 152 9.58 -6.20 -3.82
C THR A 152 9.73 -5.17 -2.71
N TYR A 153 9.73 -3.90 -3.07
CA TYR A 153 9.92 -2.82 -2.11
C TYR A 153 9.07 -1.59 -2.45
N CYS A 154 8.77 -0.83 -1.41
CA CYS A 154 8.03 0.42 -1.47
C CYS A 154 8.45 1.33 -0.32
N SER A 155 7.95 2.55 -0.31
CA SER A 155 8.05 3.46 0.82
C SER A 155 6.95 3.17 1.85
N GLY A 156 7.14 3.62 3.08
CA GLY A 156 6.14 3.61 4.15
C GLY A 156 6.53 4.59 5.24
N PHE A 157 5.65 4.85 6.19
CA PHE A 157 5.97 5.76 7.30
C PHE A 157 5.31 5.33 8.59
N ALA A 158 5.90 5.75 9.71
CA ALA A 158 5.45 5.36 11.04
C ALA A 158 4.25 6.20 11.50
N LEU A 159 3.30 5.56 12.17
CA LEU A 159 2.11 6.18 12.76
C LEU A 159 2.21 6.24 14.28
N ALA A 160 1.73 7.33 14.87
CA ALA A 160 1.58 7.46 16.33
C ALA A 160 0.33 6.70 16.80
N ALA A 161 0.31 5.37 16.64
CA ALA A 161 -0.81 4.51 17.00
C ALA A 161 -0.84 4.24 18.53
N PRO A 162 -1.79 4.82 19.30
CA PRO A 162 -1.83 4.64 20.74
C PRO A 162 -2.28 3.24 21.12
N GLY A 163 -1.93 2.78 22.33
CA GLY A 163 -2.37 1.49 22.85
C GLY A 163 -1.70 0.27 22.20
N MET A 164 -0.67 0.50 21.38
CA MET A 164 0.25 -0.55 20.96
C MET A 164 1.13 -0.96 22.15
N PRO A 165 1.47 -2.25 22.28
CA PRO A 165 2.43 -2.72 23.28
C PRO A 165 3.75 -1.93 23.22
N ASP A 166 4.39 -1.74 24.38
CA ASP A 166 5.70 -1.10 24.45
C ASP A 166 6.71 -1.80 23.53
N GLY A 167 7.45 -1.01 22.76
CA GLY A 167 8.40 -1.52 21.77
C GLY A 167 7.78 -1.94 20.43
N GLN A 168 6.47 -1.79 20.21
CA GLN A 168 5.87 -1.97 18.89
C GLN A 168 5.74 -0.65 18.12
N SER A 169 6.13 -0.69 16.86
CA SER A 169 5.95 0.41 15.91
C SER A 169 4.94 0.01 14.85
N VAL A 170 4.10 0.96 14.44
CA VAL A 170 3.08 0.78 13.40
C VAL A 170 3.45 1.57 12.17
N PHE A 171 3.42 0.92 11.02
CA PHE A 171 3.72 1.54 9.73
C PHE A 171 2.54 1.43 8.80
N VAL A 172 2.38 2.44 7.95
CA VAL A 172 1.45 2.43 6.83
C VAL A 172 2.21 2.45 5.51
N THR A 173 1.71 1.70 4.54
CA THR A 173 2.28 1.59 3.19
C THR A 173 1.21 1.13 2.19
N CYS A 174 1.59 0.98 0.92
CA CYS A 174 0.72 0.40 -0.11
C CYS A 174 0.64 -1.13 0.01
N ALA A 175 -0.43 -1.74 -0.48
CA ALA A 175 -0.61 -3.20 -0.42
C ALA A 175 -0.08 -3.93 -1.66
N HIS A 176 0.06 -3.26 -2.80
CA HIS A 176 0.33 -3.91 -4.08
C HIS A 176 1.70 -4.58 -4.15
N THR A 177 2.68 -4.12 -3.39
CA THR A 177 4.01 -4.77 -3.31
C THR A 177 3.94 -6.11 -2.59
N LEU A 178 3.06 -6.23 -1.58
CA LEU A 178 2.73 -7.50 -0.94
C LEU A 178 1.89 -8.40 -1.86
N GLU A 179 0.92 -7.84 -2.59
CA GLU A 179 0.17 -8.62 -3.58
C GLU A 179 1.07 -9.14 -4.71
N GLN A 180 2.01 -8.31 -5.18
CA GLN A 180 2.98 -8.70 -6.21
C GLN A 180 3.84 -9.88 -5.74
N ILE A 181 4.29 -9.90 -4.47
CA ILE A 181 5.05 -11.04 -3.96
C ILE A 181 4.17 -12.25 -3.66
N ARG A 182 2.93 -12.05 -3.19
CA ARG A 182 1.94 -13.12 -2.97
C ARG A 182 1.68 -13.92 -4.24
N HIS A 183 1.69 -13.27 -5.40
CA HIS A 183 1.53 -13.91 -6.71
C HIS A 183 2.84 -14.50 -7.28
N SER A 184 3.94 -14.48 -6.52
CA SER A 184 5.20 -15.11 -6.94
C SER A 184 5.07 -16.63 -7.01
N PRO A 185 5.48 -17.28 -8.11
CA PRO A 185 5.56 -18.74 -8.18
C PRO A 185 6.41 -19.35 -7.07
N LEU A 186 7.42 -18.63 -6.56
CA LEU A 186 8.30 -19.06 -5.47
C LEU A 186 7.57 -19.32 -4.14
N LEU A 187 6.37 -18.76 -3.93
CA LEU A 187 5.55 -19.04 -2.76
C LEU A 187 4.60 -20.24 -2.95
N HIS A 188 4.35 -20.63 -4.20
CA HIS A 188 3.39 -21.69 -4.57
C HIS A 188 4.07 -22.93 -5.15
N ALA A 189 5.39 -22.90 -5.34
CA ALA A 189 6.14 -23.99 -5.91
C ALA A 189 5.99 -25.25 -5.03
N PRO A 190 5.57 -26.40 -5.60
CA PRO A 190 5.54 -27.64 -4.86
C PRO A 190 6.94 -27.94 -4.35
N SER A 191 7.05 -28.39 -3.09
CA SER A 191 8.29 -28.72 -2.37
C SER A 191 9.02 -29.95 -2.96
N SER A 192 9.16 -30.04 -4.28
CA SER A 192 9.88 -31.10 -4.99
C SER A 192 11.40 -30.96 -4.84
N SER A 193 11.90 -29.79 -4.42
CA SER A 193 13.30 -29.57 -4.05
C SER A 193 13.44 -29.53 -2.52
N PRO A 194 14.43 -30.22 -1.93
CA PRO A 194 14.73 -30.18 -0.50
C PRO A 194 15.36 -28.84 -0.04
N THR A 195 15.43 -27.83 -0.90
CA THR A 195 16.00 -26.53 -0.56
C THR A 195 15.05 -25.73 0.32
N LEU A 196 15.53 -25.31 1.50
CA LEU A 196 14.80 -24.46 2.43
C LEU A 196 14.39 -23.16 1.75
N ALA A 197 13.08 -22.89 1.69
CA ALA A 197 12.55 -21.62 1.24
C ALA A 197 12.54 -20.62 2.40
N TYR A 198 13.21 -19.48 2.22
CA TYR A 198 13.18 -18.38 3.17
C TYR A 198 12.22 -17.31 2.66
N SER A 199 11.37 -16.79 3.53
CA SER A 199 10.47 -15.70 3.16
C SER A 199 10.13 -14.83 4.36
N GLY A 200 9.99 -13.53 4.14
CA GLY A 200 9.62 -12.59 5.19
C GLY A 200 9.46 -11.17 4.68
N SER A 201 9.29 -10.23 5.61
CA SER A 201 9.20 -8.81 5.31
C SER A 201 9.98 -7.99 6.32
N PHE A 202 10.53 -6.87 5.86
CA PHE A 202 11.34 -5.96 6.65
C PHE A 202 10.84 -4.54 6.52
N VAL A 203 10.96 -3.79 7.62
CA VAL A 203 10.99 -2.34 7.63
C VAL A 203 12.45 -1.93 7.74
N ILE A 204 12.95 -1.19 6.77
CA ILE A 204 14.33 -0.73 6.70
C ILE A 204 14.35 0.77 6.97
N THR A 205 15.20 1.17 7.91
CA THR A 205 15.34 2.57 8.37
C THR A 205 16.81 2.91 8.59
N GLY A 206 17.08 4.20 8.84
CA GLY A 206 18.44 4.68 9.11
C GLY A 206 19.21 5.08 7.85
N PRO A 207 20.46 5.51 8.02
CA PRO A 207 21.27 6.08 6.94
C PRO A 207 21.62 5.02 5.89
N SER A 208 21.83 5.45 4.65
CA SER A 208 22.18 4.58 3.51
C SER A 208 23.44 3.74 3.74
N SER A 209 24.37 4.22 4.58
CA SER A 209 25.61 3.54 4.94
C SER A 209 25.44 2.42 5.98
N SER A 210 24.39 2.48 6.81
CA SER A 210 24.13 1.50 7.87
C SER A 210 22.63 1.31 8.10
N PRO A 211 21.90 0.76 7.11
CA PRO A 211 20.47 0.52 7.23
C PRO A 211 20.17 -0.53 8.31
N THR A 212 19.12 -0.28 9.09
CA THR A 212 18.61 -1.20 10.10
C THR A 212 17.43 -1.98 9.55
N PHE A 213 17.55 -3.31 9.50
CA PHE A 213 16.49 -4.22 9.05
C PHE A 213 15.68 -4.72 10.25
N THR A 214 14.42 -4.27 10.35
CA THR A 214 13.50 -4.69 11.40
C THR A 214 12.46 -5.65 10.82
N PRO A 215 12.37 -6.92 11.27
CA PRO A 215 11.34 -7.84 10.80
C PRO A 215 9.92 -7.33 11.04
N VAL A 216 9.05 -7.48 10.05
CA VAL A 216 7.61 -7.29 10.22
C VAL A 216 7.06 -8.44 11.06
N SER A 217 6.42 -8.12 12.18
CA SER A 217 5.86 -9.10 13.11
C SER A 217 4.41 -9.45 12.79
N SER A 218 3.60 -8.49 12.30
CA SER A 218 2.26 -8.78 11.82
C SER A 218 1.67 -7.70 10.92
N ILE A 219 0.66 -8.08 10.13
CA ILE A 219 -0.22 -7.17 9.39
C ILE A 219 -1.41 -6.84 10.27
N LEU A 220 -1.57 -5.59 10.68
CA LEU A 220 -2.61 -5.18 11.63
C LEU A 220 -3.98 -5.01 10.96
N SER A 221 -3.99 -4.45 9.75
CA SER A 221 -5.18 -4.22 8.95
C SER A 221 -4.81 -4.03 7.49
N SER A 222 -5.75 -4.27 6.58
CA SER A 222 -5.61 -3.95 5.18
C SER A 222 -6.91 -3.37 4.62
N VAL A 223 -6.78 -2.42 3.69
CA VAL A 223 -7.91 -1.89 2.90
C VAL A 223 -7.58 -2.10 1.43
N GLN A 224 -7.80 -3.33 0.98
CA GLN A 224 -7.35 -3.84 -0.32
C GLN A 224 -7.91 -3.02 -1.50
N ARG A 225 -9.17 -2.58 -1.39
CA ARG A 225 -9.83 -1.71 -2.39
C ARG A 225 -9.13 -0.35 -2.57
N SER A 226 -8.41 0.10 -1.55
CA SER A 226 -7.68 1.35 -1.53
C SER A 226 -6.16 1.12 -1.55
N ASP A 227 -5.72 -0.12 -1.76
CA ASP A 227 -4.31 -0.48 -1.83
C ASP A 227 -3.50 -0.04 -0.58
N MET A 228 -4.08 -0.21 0.62
CA MET A 228 -3.48 0.22 1.88
C MET A 228 -3.24 -0.93 2.85
N LEU A 229 -2.14 -0.82 3.59
CA LEU A 229 -1.67 -1.85 4.51
C LEU A 229 -1.11 -1.23 5.80
N LEU A 230 -1.50 -1.77 6.96
CA LEU A 230 -0.87 -1.50 8.25
C LEU A 230 0.00 -2.66 8.70
N LEU A 231 1.25 -2.35 9.02
CA LEU A 231 2.26 -3.29 9.49
C LEU A 231 2.65 -2.98 10.93
N SER A 232 3.06 -4.00 11.66
CA SER A 232 3.70 -3.88 12.96
C SER A 232 5.10 -4.47 12.93
N THR A 233 5.99 -3.89 13.72
CA THR A 233 7.32 -4.43 14.01
C THR A 233 7.55 -4.43 15.50
N ASP A 234 8.24 -5.43 16.01
CA ASP A 234 8.78 -5.41 17.37
C ASP A 234 10.14 -4.71 17.30
N SER A 235 10.19 -3.41 17.62
CA SER A 235 11.40 -2.60 17.52
C SER A 235 12.14 -2.56 18.86
N ALA A 236 13.34 -3.17 18.89
CA ALA A 236 14.29 -3.01 20.00
C ALA A 236 15.18 -1.76 19.84
N THR A 237 15.05 -1.03 18.73
CA THR A 237 15.85 0.14 18.36
C THR A 237 15.02 1.42 18.43
N ALA A 238 15.66 2.58 18.40
CA ALA A 238 14.97 3.87 18.47
C ALA A 238 13.86 3.94 17.39
N PRO A 239 12.61 4.24 17.77
CA PRO A 239 11.49 4.25 16.83
C PRO A 239 11.67 5.40 15.83
N LEU A 240 11.38 5.10 14.56
CA LEU A 240 11.29 6.11 13.49
C LEU A 240 10.34 7.23 13.92
N ARG A 241 10.64 8.48 13.55
CA ARG A 241 9.75 9.61 13.84
C ARG A 241 8.39 9.35 13.20
N THR A 242 7.33 9.33 14.00
CA THR A 242 5.97 9.16 13.51
C THR A 242 5.47 10.43 12.84
N LEU A 243 4.69 10.30 11.77
CA LEU A 243 4.14 11.45 11.05
C LEU A 243 2.73 11.83 11.54
N PRO A 244 2.43 13.14 11.70
CA PRO A 244 1.08 13.61 12.02
C PRO A 244 0.15 13.39 10.84
N VAL A 245 -1.07 12.90 11.08
CA VAL A 245 -2.02 12.55 10.00
C VAL A 245 -3.28 13.42 10.10
N SER A 246 -3.64 14.04 8.99
CA SER A 246 -4.88 14.80 8.83
C SER A 246 -6.04 13.86 8.50
N LEU A 247 -7.21 14.05 9.12
CA LEU A 247 -8.49 13.50 8.67
C LEU A 247 -9.16 14.36 7.59
N TYR A 248 -8.71 15.61 7.41
CA TYR A 248 -9.34 16.53 6.49
C TYR A 248 -8.63 16.49 5.14
N PRO A 249 -9.35 16.08 4.08
CA PRO A 249 -8.82 16.11 2.72
C PRO A 249 -8.52 17.55 2.31
N ALA A 250 -7.32 17.75 1.73
CA ALA A 250 -6.91 19.04 1.21
C ALA A 250 -7.70 19.42 -0.05
N HIS A 251 -7.85 20.70 -0.35
CA HIS A 251 -8.51 21.14 -1.58
C HIS A 251 -7.58 21.05 -2.81
N ALA A 252 -8.16 21.04 -4.01
CA ALA A 252 -7.37 21.18 -5.23
C ALA A 252 -6.60 22.52 -5.20
N GLY A 253 -5.36 22.49 -5.66
CA GLY A 253 -4.41 23.59 -5.59
C GLY A 253 -3.61 23.67 -4.28
N THR A 254 -3.95 22.88 -3.25
CA THR A 254 -3.16 22.86 -2.01
C THR A 254 -1.71 22.43 -2.31
N PRO A 255 -0.71 23.23 -1.93
CA PRO A 255 0.70 22.88 -2.09
C PRO A 255 1.08 21.68 -1.21
N VAL A 256 1.88 20.77 -1.76
CA VAL A 256 2.28 19.55 -1.06
C VAL A 256 3.78 19.26 -1.20
N ARG A 257 4.26 18.38 -0.33
CA ARG A 257 5.55 17.71 -0.43
C ARG A 257 5.33 16.21 -0.48
N ALA A 258 5.93 15.57 -1.47
CA ALA A 258 5.85 14.14 -1.68
C ALA A 258 7.25 13.52 -1.66
N HIS A 259 7.43 12.40 -0.95
CA HIS A 259 8.73 11.73 -0.84
C HIS A 259 9.01 10.83 -2.06
N PHE A 260 9.76 11.34 -3.03
CA PHE A 260 10.09 10.60 -4.24
C PHE A 260 11.35 9.76 -4.03
N VAL A 261 11.36 8.57 -4.63
CA VAL A 261 12.46 7.62 -4.60
C VAL A 261 12.86 7.30 -6.03
N ARG A 262 14.16 7.08 -6.27
CA ARG A 262 14.70 6.57 -7.52
C ARG A 262 15.89 5.65 -7.27
N ASP A 263 16.09 4.70 -8.16
CA ASP A 263 17.18 3.73 -8.17
C ASP A 263 18.44 4.24 -8.88
N THR A 264 18.27 5.21 -9.79
CA THR A 264 19.35 5.79 -10.59
C THR A 264 19.98 7.00 -9.93
N LEU A 265 21.30 7.13 -10.08
CA LEU A 265 22.06 8.28 -9.60
C LEU A 265 21.49 9.59 -10.18
N PRO A 266 21.19 10.60 -9.34
CA PRO A 266 21.01 12.01 -9.71
C PRO A 266 22.01 12.50 -10.75
N ALA A 267 21.50 13.12 -11.81
CA ALA A 267 22.35 13.95 -12.65
C ALA A 267 22.89 15.12 -11.80
N GLN A 268 24.08 15.62 -12.13
CA GLN A 268 24.78 16.60 -11.31
C GLN A 268 24.03 17.93 -11.16
N ASP A 269 23.14 18.23 -12.10
CA ASP A 269 22.29 19.42 -12.15
C ASP A 269 20.96 19.25 -11.38
N GLU A 270 20.62 18.04 -10.94
CA GLU A 270 19.40 17.79 -10.17
C GLU A 270 19.61 17.98 -8.67
N GLU A 271 19.36 19.19 -8.19
CA GLU A 271 19.50 19.54 -6.77
C GLU A 271 18.51 18.80 -5.85
N GLY A 272 18.90 18.57 -4.59
CA GLY A 272 18.02 18.10 -3.51
C GLY A 272 17.80 16.60 -3.41
N TRP A 273 18.35 15.79 -4.31
CA TRP A 273 18.38 14.33 -4.14
C TRP A 273 19.51 13.90 -3.20
N ARG A 274 19.24 12.92 -2.34
CA ARG A 274 20.21 12.41 -1.38
C ARG A 274 20.27 10.88 -1.41
N PRO A 275 21.44 10.27 -1.09
CA PRO A 275 21.52 8.84 -0.92
C PRO A 275 20.51 8.36 0.13
N TRP A 276 19.81 7.30 -0.20
CA TRP A 276 18.82 6.66 0.65
C TRP A 276 19.07 5.14 0.70
N ILE A 277 18.10 4.40 1.24
CA ILE A 277 18.26 2.98 1.58
C ILE A 277 18.56 2.15 0.32
N GLY A 278 19.52 1.24 0.42
CA GLY A 278 19.79 0.27 -0.65
C GLY A 278 20.42 0.85 -1.92
N GLY A 279 21.15 1.96 -1.80
CA GLY A 279 21.75 2.63 -2.95
C GLY A 279 20.75 3.43 -3.79
N THR A 280 19.51 3.55 -3.32
CA THR A 280 18.52 4.46 -3.89
C THR A 280 18.82 5.90 -3.53
N TRP A 281 18.05 6.81 -4.11
CA TRP A 281 18.07 8.23 -3.82
C TRP A 281 16.65 8.69 -3.51
N SER A 282 16.52 9.61 -2.57
CA SER A 282 15.22 10.21 -2.29
C SER A 282 15.27 11.73 -2.20
N LYS A 283 14.10 12.34 -2.42
CA LYS A 283 13.89 13.79 -2.43
C LYS A 283 12.46 14.12 -2.04
N TRP A 284 12.28 15.14 -1.22
CA TRP A 284 10.97 15.75 -1.02
C TRP A 284 10.68 16.69 -2.20
N VAL A 285 9.73 16.30 -3.04
CA VAL A 285 9.35 17.03 -4.25
C VAL A 285 8.14 17.91 -3.96
N ARG A 286 8.25 19.19 -4.34
CA ARG A 286 7.15 20.14 -4.27
C ARG A 286 6.12 19.82 -5.34
N GLY A 287 4.85 19.88 -4.96
CA GLY A 287 3.73 19.60 -5.83
C GLY A 287 2.45 20.32 -5.43
N SER A 288 1.34 19.90 -6.03
CA SER A 288 0.00 20.35 -5.63
C SER A 288 -1.03 19.22 -5.76
N ILE A 289 -2.09 19.30 -4.96
CA ILE A 289 -3.28 18.45 -5.14
C ILE A 289 -4.02 18.90 -6.40
N VAL A 290 -4.30 17.96 -7.30
CA VAL A 290 -5.07 18.22 -8.51
C VAL A 290 -6.56 18.05 -8.24
N GLY A 291 -6.94 17.03 -7.47
CA GLY A 291 -8.34 16.75 -7.14
C GLY A 291 -8.54 15.33 -6.64
N TYR A 292 -9.79 14.89 -6.59
CA TYR A 292 -10.15 13.57 -6.08
C TYR A 292 -11.07 12.83 -7.03
N ARG A 293 -11.06 11.51 -6.92
CA ARG A 293 -12.02 10.63 -7.59
C ARG A 293 -12.69 9.70 -6.60
N ASP A 294 -13.92 9.33 -6.89
CA ASP A 294 -14.60 8.22 -6.19
C ASP A 294 -14.16 6.85 -6.76
N LEU A 295 -14.66 5.76 -6.16
CA LEU A 295 -14.38 4.39 -6.64
C LEU A 295 -14.80 4.13 -8.09
N ALA A 296 -15.71 4.94 -8.64
CA ALA A 296 -16.16 4.84 -10.03
C ALA A 296 -15.32 5.70 -10.98
N GLY A 297 -14.29 6.40 -10.49
CA GLY A 297 -13.45 7.30 -11.28
C GLY A 297 -14.11 8.64 -11.60
N ARG A 298 -15.24 8.98 -10.96
CA ARG A 298 -15.91 10.27 -11.14
C ARG A 298 -15.22 11.32 -10.28
N GLU A 299 -15.27 12.58 -10.72
CA GLU A 299 -14.78 13.69 -9.90
C GLU A 299 -15.49 13.73 -8.55
N ALA A 300 -14.71 13.87 -7.47
CA ALA A 300 -15.20 14.01 -6.12
C ALA A 300 -14.58 15.26 -5.49
N LYS A 301 -15.31 15.92 -4.59
CA LYS A 301 -14.87 17.18 -3.98
C LYS A 301 -14.81 17.08 -2.45
N PRO A 302 -13.69 17.50 -1.82
CA PRO A 302 -13.65 17.67 -0.38
C PRO A 302 -14.75 18.61 0.12
N GLY A 303 -15.34 18.29 1.26
CA GLY A 303 -16.41 19.08 1.88
C GLY A 303 -17.81 18.87 1.27
N THR A 304 -17.97 17.92 0.35
CA THR A 304 -19.28 17.46 -0.14
C THR A 304 -19.63 16.09 0.44
N TYR A 305 -20.73 15.48 -0.01
CA TYR A 305 -21.12 14.11 0.33
C TYR A 305 -20.44 13.05 -0.57
N ASP A 306 -19.46 13.45 -1.39
CA ASP A 306 -18.74 12.54 -2.27
C ASP A 306 -17.76 11.69 -1.47
N ALA A 307 -17.66 10.40 -1.81
CA ALA A 307 -16.63 9.53 -1.25
C ALA A 307 -15.29 9.79 -1.94
N LEU A 308 -14.26 10.18 -1.19
CA LEU A 308 -12.93 10.45 -1.76
C LEU A 308 -12.12 9.15 -1.73
N SER A 309 -12.17 8.40 -2.82
CA SER A 309 -11.49 7.11 -2.88
C SER A 309 -10.04 7.24 -3.35
N HIS A 310 -9.78 8.26 -4.17
CA HIS A 310 -8.50 8.47 -4.81
C HIS A 310 -8.13 9.95 -4.82
N LEU A 311 -6.84 10.20 -4.65
CA LEU A 311 -6.22 11.52 -4.63
C LEU A 311 -5.31 11.65 -5.86
N LEU A 312 -5.50 12.74 -6.62
CA LEU A 312 -4.67 13.10 -7.76
C LEU A 312 -3.73 14.24 -7.35
N PHE A 313 -2.46 14.15 -7.72
CA PHE A 313 -1.46 15.18 -7.43
C PHE A 313 -0.45 15.32 -8.57
N ASP A 314 0.31 16.40 -8.54
CA ASP A 314 1.36 16.72 -9.50
C ASP A 314 2.60 17.21 -8.75
N PRO A 315 3.83 16.83 -9.14
CA PRO A 315 4.19 15.97 -10.27
C PRO A 315 3.88 14.47 -10.03
N PRO A 316 3.83 13.64 -11.09
CA PRO A 316 3.74 12.18 -10.94
C PRO A 316 4.98 11.59 -10.24
N PRO A 317 4.81 10.64 -9.30
CA PRO A 317 5.92 10.02 -8.61
C PRO A 317 6.70 9.05 -9.50
N LEU A 318 7.95 8.78 -9.12
CA LEU A 318 8.80 7.78 -9.73
C LEU A 318 8.53 6.38 -9.12
N PRO A 319 8.81 5.29 -9.86
CA PRO A 319 8.75 3.93 -9.32
C PRO A 319 9.53 3.79 -8.00
N GLY A 320 8.96 3.07 -7.03
CA GLY A 320 9.53 2.92 -5.67
C GLY A 320 9.03 3.94 -4.65
N SER A 321 8.37 5.03 -5.08
CA SER A 321 7.78 6.04 -4.18
C SER A 321 6.43 5.62 -3.60
N SER A 322 5.84 4.51 -4.07
CA SER A 322 4.54 4.01 -3.59
C SER A 322 4.58 3.70 -2.10
N GLY A 323 3.45 3.87 -1.41
CA GLY A 323 3.34 3.79 0.05
C GLY A 323 3.93 4.98 0.82
N GLY A 324 4.62 5.91 0.14
CA GLY A 324 5.19 7.11 0.76
C GLY A 324 4.14 8.19 1.07
N PRO A 325 4.42 9.09 2.03
CA PRO A 325 3.48 10.13 2.45
C PRO A 325 3.38 11.28 1.43
N ILE A 326 2.18 11.87 1.34
CA ILE A 326 1.90 13.16 0.73
C ILE A 326 1.56 14.13 1.87
N ILE A 327 2.38 15.15 2.05
CA ILE A 327 2.31 16.10 3.17
C ILE A 327 1.82 17.45 2.67
N ASP A 328 0.85 18.04 3.36
CA ASP A 328 0.47 19.44 3.15
C ASP A 328 1.63 20.35 3.58
N GLU A 329 2.11 21.17 2.65
CA GLU A 329 3.28 22.03 2.86
C GLU A 329 3.04 23.07 3.95
N GLU A 330 1.80 23.53 4.15
CA GLU A 330 1.47 24.55 5.15
C GLU A 330 1.39 23.96 6.57
N SER A 331 0.63 22.88 6.74
CA SER A 331 0.42 22.29 8.07
C SER A 331 1.52 21.33 8.51
N GLY A 332 2.25 20.73 7.56
CA GLY A 332 3.19 19.64 7.80
C GLY A 332 2.53 18.32 8.20
N ALA A 333 1.21 18.17 7.95
CA ALA A 333 0.47 16.94 8.20
C ALA A 333 0.35 16.08 6.93
N VAL A 334 0.34 14.75 7.11
CA VAL A 334 0.06 13.80 6.05
C VAL A 334 -1.40 13.92 5.64
N ILE A 335 -1.64 14.21 4.36
CA ILE A 335 -2.97 14.33 3.77
C ILE A 335 -3.27 13.19 2.79
N GLY A 336 -2.28 12.39 2.40
CA GLY A 336 -2.47 11.24 1.54
C GLY A 336 -1.28 10.30 1.52
N VAL A 337 -1.45 9.18 0.82
CA VAL A 337 -0.41 8.18 0.58
C VAL A 337 -0.29 7.95 -0.91
N MET A 338 0.93 7.98 -1.43
CA MET A 338 1.20 7.77 -2.85
C MET A 338 1.04 6.30 -3.21
N LEU A 339 0.43 6.01 -4.34
CA LEU A 339 0.32 4.65 -4.88
C LEU A 339 1.10 4.48 -6.19
N GLY A 340 1.20 5.54 -6.99
CA GLY A 340 1.93 5.51 -8.25
C GLY A 340 1.46 6.60 -9.21
N THR A 341 1.31 6.26 -10.48
CA THR A 341 0.86 7.17 -11.53
C THR A 341 -0.41 6.66 -12.20
N GLN A 342 -1.20 7.58 -12.74
CA GLN A 342 -2.37 7.24 -13.55
C GLN A 342 -2.43 8.14 -14.80
N MET A 343 -2.74 7.53 -15.95
CA MET A 343 -3.04 8.26 -17.17
C MET A 343 -4.46 8.83 -17.05
N GLN A 344 -4.60 10.15 -17.00
CA GLN A 344 -5.91 10.77 -16.82
C GLN A 344 -6.68 10.83 -18.14
N ASN A 345 -6.04 11.38 -19.18
CA ASN A 345 -6.52 11.43 -20.56
C ASN A 345 -5.34 11.77 -21.48
N ARG A 346 -5.46 11.50 -22.79
CA ARG A 346 -4.38 11.80 -23.78
C ARG A 346 -3.96 13.27 -23.81
N LEU A 347 -4.83 14.19 -23.38
CA LEU A 347 -4.57 15.64 -23.36
C LEU A 347 -3.95 16.11 -22.04
N GLU A 348 -4.38 15.53 -20.91
CA GLU A 348 -3.95 15.94 -19.56
C GLU A 348 -2.67 15.22 -19.11
N GLY A 349 -2.34 14.10 -19.76
CA GLY A 349 -1.13 13.32 -19.50
C GLY A 349 -1.23 12.44 -18.25
N VAL A 350 -0.06 12.18 -17.66
CA VAL A 350 0.12 11.33 -16.48
C VAL A 350 0.10 12.19 -15.23
N ARG A 351 -0.64 11.76 -14.21
CA ARG A 351 -0.69 12.39 -12.88
C ARG A 351 -0.23 11.42 -11.80
N GLY A 352 0.14 11.98 -10.66
CA GLY A 352 0.30 11.21 -9.44
C GLY A 352 -1.04 10.66 -8.97
N TRP A 353 -1.02 9.41 -8.52
CA TRP A 353 -2.15 8.66 -8.01
C TRP A 353 -1.87 8.24 -6.58
N GLY A 354 -2.82 8.51 -5.69
CA GLY A 354 -2.72 8.18 -4.28
C GLY A 354 -4.08 7.95 -3.64
N VAL A 355 -4.07 7.79 -2.33
CA VAL A 355 -5.27 7.72 -1.51
C VAL A 355 -5.28 8.84 -0.48
N PRO A 356 -6.46 9.40 -0.15
CA PRO A 356 -6.54 10.35 0.93
C PRO A 356 -6.24 9.67 2.27
N SER A 357 -5.63 10.44 3.15
CA SER A 357 -5.26 10.05 4.51
C SER A 357 -6.46 9.59 5.37
N GLU A 358 -7.69 10.00 5.02
CA GLU A 358 -8.91 9.52 5.68
C GLU A 358 -9.04 7.99 5.66
N ILE A 359 -8.53 7.33 4.61
CA ILE A 359 -8.52 5.86 4.50
C ILE A 359 -7.66 5.21 5.59
N ILE A 360 -6.64 5.91 6.10
CA ILE A 360 -5.84 5.43 7.24
C ILE A 360 -6.75 5.26 8.46
N PHE A 361 -7.65 6.21 8.69
CA PHE A 361 -8.56 6.19 9.83
C PHE A 361 -9.68 5.15 9.70
N GLU A 362 -10.00 4.67 8.49
CA GLU A 362 -10.90 3.50 8.34
C GLU A 362 -10.35 2.25 9.04
N MET A 363 -9.03 2.18 9.26
CA MET A 363 -8.37 1.07 9.94
C MET A 363 -8.32 1.24 11.47
N PHE A 364 -8.78 2.36 12.02
CA PHE A 364 -8.76 2.65 13.47
C PHE A 364 -10.16 2.95 14.01
N SER A 365 -10.37 2.70 15.29
CA SER A 365 -11.63 3.03 15.95
C SER A 365 -11.77 4.55 16.06
N LEU A 366 -12.92 5.09 15.67
CA LEU A 366 -13.15 6.53 15.78
C LEU A 366 -13.33 6.96 17.26
N PRO A 367 -12.70 8.07 17.69
CA PRO A 367 -12.84 8.55 19.06
C PRO A 367 -14.31 8.86 19.37
N GLY A 368 -14.80 8.37 20.51
CA GLY A 368 -16.17 8.63 20.98
C GLY A 368 -17.25 7.68 20.43
N LEU A 369 -16.96 6.87 19.42
CA LEU A 369 -17.87 5.84 18.91
C LEU A 369 -17.58 4.49 19.58
N LYS A 370 -18.14 4.28 20.77
CA LYS A 370 -18.21 2.93 21.37
C LYS A 370 -19.29 2.12 20.66
N LEU A 371 -18.96 1.56 19.50
CA LEU A 371 -19.80 0.52 18.90
C LEU A 371 -19.74 -0.70 19.82
N LYS A 372 -20.84 -0.98 20.53
CA LYS A 372 -21.01 -2.25 21.24
C LYS A 372 -21.09 -3.35 20.19
N ASN A 373 -19.96 -3.97 19.86
CA ASN A 373 -19.98 -5.23 19.15
C ASN A 373 -20.44 -6.30 20.16
N SER A 374 -21.74 -6.60 20.12
CA SER A 374 -22.28 -7.80 20.74
C SER A 374 -21.89 -9.00 19.89
N SER A 375 -21.08 -9.88 20.51
CA SER A 375 -20.74 -11.28 20.19
C SER A 375 -20.07 -11.57 18.86
#